data_AF-A0A3D0WXH6-F1
#
_entry.id   AF-A0A3D0WXH6-F1
#
_cell.length_a   1.000
_cell.length_b   1.000
_cell.length_c   1.000
_cell.angle_alpha   90.00
_cell.angle_beta   90.00
_cell.angle_gamma   90.00
#
_symmetry.space_group_name_H-M   'P 1'
#
loop_
_entity.id
_entity.type
_entity.pdbx_description
1 polymer ?
#
loop_
_entity_poly.entity_id
_entity_poly.type
_entity_poly.pdbx_seq_one_letter_code
_entity_poly.pdbx_strand_id
1 'polypeptide(L)'
;GLNPRDAFGSHDDADHVYNTPRAWYMLRHFNPRTKVWDGPNADFTPRSDDLPWCMVPEKKITPEDVKYALSSHYQGTPYDPYEGHGSPATKGIFRPIGVNRNDFMALIQMRPDVPGEFRAVEWIAFASNAFNAMAPFYANVSATPEYLANTTAEVSTGSFYWSSRMIAAMADASYSTSVFHIERYRLAVEAQGHALLNRYDEKLRREADGVKRAALRERA
;
A
#
# COMPACT_ATOMS: atom_id res chain seq x y z
N GLY A 1 23.28 5.86 -24.65
CA GLY A 1 21.97 6.43 -25.00
C GLY A 1 21.62 7.50 -23.98
N LEU A 2 20.68 8.39 -24.29
CA LEU A 2 20.18 9.42 -23.37
C LEU A 2 19.50 8.76 -22.15
N ASN A 3 19.89 9.13 -20.94
CA ASN A 3 19.14 8.80 -19.71
C ASN A 3 18.23 9.99 -19.36
N PRO A 4 16.89 9.86 -19.41
CA PRO A 4 15.99 10.95 -19.09
C PRO A 4 16.15 11.51 -17.67
N ARG A 5 16.53 10.67 -16.69
CA ARG A 5 16.78 11.13 -15.32
C ARG A 5 17.98 12.08 -15.26
N ASP A 6 19.05 11.77 -15.99
CA ASP A 6 20.26 12.60 -15.99
C ASP A 6 20.07 13.89 -16.80
N ALA A 7 19.25 13.82 -17.85
CA ALA A 7 18.99 14.96 -18.71
C ALA A 7 17.94 15.94 -18.15
N PHE A 8 16.96 15.43 -17.40
CA PHE A 8 15.77 16.20 -17.01
C PHE A 8 15.33 16.00 -15.55
N GLY A 9 16.03 15.17 -14.78
CA GLY A 9 15.72 14.92 -13.37
C GLY A 9 16.57 15.75 -12.41
N SER A 10 16.49 15.41 -11.13
CA SER A 10 17.30 15.97 -10.04
C SER A 10 18.21 14.91 -9.44
N HIS A 11 19.28 15.39 -8.80
CA HIS A 11 20.18 14.63 -7.93
C HIS A 11 20.56 15.51 -6.73
N ASP A 12 19.55 16.14 -6.13
CA ASP A 12 19.73 17.10 -5.05
C ASP A 12 19.93 16.38 -3.71
N ASP A 13 20.58 17.02 -2.73
CA ASP A 13 20.76 16.43 -1.39
C ASP A 13 19.43 15.96 -0.75
N ALA A 14 18.33 16.65 -1.08
CA ALA A 14 16.98 16.27 -0.64
C ALA A 14 16.52 14.92 -1.22
N ASP A 15 16.96 14.54 -2.42
CA ASP A 15 16.64 13.26 -3.04
C ASP A 15 17.19 12.09 -2.21
N HIS A 16 18.35 12.26 -1.57
CA HIS A 16 19.02 11.25 -0.74
C HIS A 16 18.38 11.02 0.62
N VAL A 17 17.43 11.85 1.04
CA VAL A 17 16.68 11.66 2.29
C VAL A 17 15.18 11.47 2.06
N TYR A 18 14.67 12.02 0.95
CA TYR A 18 13.25 12.05 0.68
C TYR A 18 12.81 11.06 -0.41
N ASN A 19 13.64 10.79 -1.43
CA ASN A 19 13.23 10.04 -2.62
C ASN A 19 13.92 8.67 -2.74
N THR A 20 15.23 8.66 -2.91
CA THR A 20 16.02 7.44 -3.16
C THR A 20 15.87 6.37 -2.08
N PRO A 21 15.72 6.67 -0.77
CA PRO A 21 15.53 5.61 0.24
C PRO A 21 14.25 4.80 0.00
N ARG A 22 13.17 5.45 -0.45
CA ARG A 22 11.89 4.78 -0.73
C ARG A 22 12.01 3.82 -1.92
N ALA A 23 12.68 4.27 -2.99
CA ALA A 23 12.93 3.43 -4.15
C ALA A 23 13.82 2.23 -3.77
N TRP A 24 14.90 2.47 -3.03
CA TRP A 24 15.80 1.43 -2.53
C TRP A 24 15.04 0.37 -1.72
N TYR A 25 14.18 0.78 -0.78
CA TYR A 25 13.45 -0.17 0.06
C TYR A 25 12.47 -1.04 -0.74
N MET A 26 11.78 -0.45 -1.72
CA MET A 26 10.88 -1.23 -2.60
C MET A 26 11.67 -2.22 -3.46
N LEU A 27 12.78 -1.80 -4.06
CA LEU A 27 13.62 -2.67 -4.87
C LEU A 27 14.19 -3.82 -4.03
N ARG A 28 14.70 -3.52 -2.84
CA ARG A 28 15.16 -4.49 -1.84
C ARG A 28 14.07 -5.49 -1.46
N HIS A 29 12.85 -5.01 -1.19
CA HIS A 29 11.73 -5.86 -0.79
C HIS A 29 11.35 -6.88 -1.87
N PHE A 30 11.30 -6.46 -3.14
CA PHE A 30 10.91 -7.33 -4.25
C PHE A 30 12.06 -8.17 -4.84
N ASN A 31 13.32 -7.83 -4.52
CA ASN A 31 14.52 -8.45 -5.09
C ASN A 31 15.58 -8.76 -4.02
N PRO A 32 15.23 -9.39 -2.89
CA PRO A 32 16.09 -9.46 -1.70
C PRO A 32 17.40 -10.25 -1.90
N ARG A 33 17.50 -11.10 -2.91
CA ARG A 33 18.65 -11.98 -3.20
C ARG A 33 19.34 -11.65 -4.54
N THR A 34 18.70 -10.85 -5.39
CA THR A 34 19.21 -10.46 -6.72
C THR A 34 20.37 -9.48 -6.63
N LYS A 35 20.41 -8.69 -5.54
CA LYS A 35 21.45 -7.70 -5.25
C LYS A 35 21.88 -7.82 -3.80
N VAL A 36 23.08 -7.33 -3.51
CA VAL A 36 23.54 -7.11 -2.14
C VAL A 36 22.99 -5.77 -1.68
N TRP A 37 22.00 -5.78 -0.79
CA TRP A 37 21.31 -4.55 -0.34
C TRP A 37 21.87 -3.97 0.97
N ASP A 38 22.55 -4.79 1.75
CA ASP A 38 22.95 -4.47 3.12
C ASP A 38 24.45 -4.72 3.31
N GLY A 39 25.05 -3.95 4.22
CA GLY A 39 26.47 -4.08 4.58
C GLY A 39 27.42 -3.18 3.77
N PRO A 40 28.73 -3.23 4.06
CA PRO A 40 29.73 -2.31 3.49
C PRO A 40 29.94 -2.50 1.98
N ASN A 41 29.55 -3.66 1.44
CA ASN A 41 29.71 -4.02 0.03
C ASN A 41 28.34 -4.07 -0.68
N ALA A 42 27.35 -3.30 -0.20
CA ALA A 42 26.05 -3.22 -0.86
C ALA A 42 26.18 -2.65 -2.28
N ASP A 43 25.52 -3.29 -3.24
CA ASP A 43 25.44 -2.82 -4.63
C ASP A 43 24.74 -1.46 -4.71
N PHE A 44 23.73 -1.25 -3.85
CA PHE A 44 22.98 -0.01 -3.74
C PHE A 44 22.70 0.33 -2.29
N THR A 45 22.75 1.62 -1.99
CA THR A 45 22.41 2.17 -0.67
C THR A 45 21.12 2.99 -0.76
N PRO A 46 20.50 3.36 0.38
CA PRO A 46 19.37 4.27 0.38
C PRO A 46 19.63 5.63 -0.30
N ARG A 47 20.90 6.03 -0.47
CA ARG A 47 21.30 7.31 -1.09
C ARG A 47 21.83 7.17 -2.52
N SER A 48 21.71 5.99 -3.12
CA SER A 48 22.22 5.74 -4.47
C SER A 48 21.41 6.50 -5.52
N ASP A 49 22.07 7.31 -6.34
CA ASP A 49 21.45 7.99 -7.49
C ASP A 49 21.23 7.07 -8.68
N ASP A 50 21.90 5.92 -8.72
CA ASP A 50 21.88 4.95 -9.80
C ASP A 50 20.97 3.73 -9.51
N LEU A 51 20.04 3.87 -8.56
CA LEU A 51 19.02 2.85 -8.31
C LEU A 51 18.31 2.46 -9.61
N PRO A 52 18.17 1.15 -9.94
CA PRO A 52 17.52 0.71 -11.15
C PRO A 52 16.08 1.23 -11.26
N TRP A 53 15.73 1.85 -12.39
CA TRP A 53 14.37 2.32 -12.64
C TRP A 53 13.34 1.17 -12.63
N CYS A 54 13.72 0.00 -13.13
CA CYS A 54 12.89 -1.20 -13.11
C CYS A 54 13.73 -2.45 -12.83
N MET A 55 13.11 -3.42 -12.17
CA MET A 55 13.67 -4.74 -11.92
C MET A 55 12.58 -5.80 -12.09
N VAL A 56 12.98 -7.01 -12.47
CA VAL A 56 12.09 -8.18 -12.50
C VAL A 56 12.03 -8.75 -11.09
N PRO A 57 10.86 -8.74 -10.41
CA PRO A 57 10.75 -9.23 -9.04
C PRO A 57 11.04 -10.73 -8.96
N GLU A 58 11.60 -11.18 -7.83
CA GLU A 58 11.96 -12.59 -7.62
C GLU A 58 10.76 -13.54 -7.49
N LYS A 59 9.57 -12.98 -7.23
CA LYS A 59 8.31 -13.70 -7.14
C LYS A 59 7.19 -12.91 -7.81
N LYS A 60 6.08 -13.59 -8.13
CA LYS A 60 4.83 -12.92 -8.50
C LYS A 60 4.38 -12.01 -7.34
N ILE A 61 3.90 -10.82 -7.67
CA ILE A 61 3.48 -9.80 -6.72
C ILE A 61 1.97 -9.90 -6.51
N THR A 62 1.53 -9.97 -5.26
CA THR A 62 0.10 -9.90 -4.90
C THR A 62 -0.31 -8.46 -4.55
N PRO A 63 -1.62 -8.14 -4.51
CA PRO A 63 -2.09 -6.87 -3.96
C PRO A 63 -1.53 -6.58 -2.55
N GLU A 64 -1.41 -7.59 -1.69
CA GLU A 64 -0.92 -7.46 -0.32
C GLU A 64 0.57 -7.13 -0.26
N ASP A 65 1.36 -7.66 -1.21
CA ASP A 65 2.78 -7.29 -1.35
C ASP A 65 2.89 -5.80 -1.75
N VAL A 66 2.05 -5.32 -2.68
CA VAL A 66 2.00 -3.89 -3.04
C VAL A 66 1.58 -3.05 -1.84
N LYS A 67 0.53 -3.46 -1.11
CA LYS A 67 0.10 -2.79 0.12
C LYS A 67 1.23 -2.73 1.14
N TYR A 68 1.95 -3.82 1.35
CA TYR A 68 3.09 -3.84 2.29
C TYR A 68 4.16 -2.82 1.88
N ALA A 69 4.59 -2.82 0.62
CA ALA A 69 5.59 -1.87 0.12
C ALA A 69 5.13 -0.40 0.30
N LEU A 70 3.87 -0.10 -0.01
CA LEU A 70 3.25 1.22 0.16
C LEU A 70 2.95 1.61 1.61
N SER A 71 3.09 0.67 2.55
CA SER A 71 2.95 0.87 4.00
C SER A 71 4.30 0.95 4.70
N SER A 72 5.40 0.84 3.95
CA SER A 72 6.70 0.64 4.55
C SER A 72 7.23 1.88 5.24
N HIS A 73 7.95 1.64 6.33
CA HIS A 73 8.67 2.62 7.11
C HIS A 73 10.10 2.13 7.38
N TYR A 74 10.66 1.36 6.45
CA TYR A 74 12.00 0.77 6.53
C TYR A 74 12.17 -0.36 7.54
N GLN A 75 11.13 -1.16 7.75
CA GLN A 75 11.13 -2.32 8.65
C GLN A 75 12.36 -3.22 8.46
N GLY A 76 12.94 -3.66 9.58
CA GLY A 76 14.12 -4.52 9.55
C GLY A 76 15.40 -3.83 9.08
N THR A 77 15.45 -2.49 9.16
CA THR A 77 16.66 -1.69 8.89
C THR A 77 16.91 -0.70 10.04
N PRO A 78 18.12 -0.16 10.19
CA PRO A 78 18.42 0.88 11.18
C PRO A 78 17.69 2.22 10.99
N TYR A 79 16.94 2.37 9.89
CA TYR A 79 16.24 3.61 9.53
C TYR A 79 14.78 3.64 9.98
N ASP A 80 14.26 2.52 10.48
CA ASP A 80 12.87 2.39 10.91
C ASP A 80 12.55 3.33 12.09
N PRO A 81 11.60 4.27 11.95
CA PRO A 81 11.23 5.19 13.02
C PRO A 81 10.53 4.51 14.21
N TYR A 82 10.05 3.28 14.07
CA TYR A 82 9.43 2.53 15.15
C TYR A 82 10.36 1.51 15.81
N GLU A 83 11.57 1.32 15.29
CA GLU A 83 12.55 0.38 15.86
C GLU A 83 13.01 0.87 17.24
N GLY A 84 12.78 0.04 18.26
CA GLY A 84 13.06 0.38 19.67
C GLY A 84 14.55 0.38 20.00
N HIS A 85 15.34 -0.45 19.30
CA HIS A 85 16.77 -0.62 19.54
C HIS A 85 17.66 0.08 18.51
N GLY A 86 17.08 0.86 17.60
CA GLY A 86 17.79 1.56 16.55
C GLY A 86 18.67 2.69 17.11
N SER A 87 19.79 2.97 16.43
CA SER A 87 20.63 4.12 16.77
C SER A 87 19.85 5.43 16.59
N PRO A 88 19.82 6.33 17.60
CA PRO A 88 19.18 7.63 17.46
C PRO A 88 19.71 8.47 16.29
N ALA A 89 20.94 8.21 15.83
CA ALA A 89 21.55 8.94 14.72
C ALA A 89 21.01 8.53 13.34
N THR A 90 20.45 7.32 13.20
CA THR A 90 19.96 6.80 11.91
C THR A 90 18.44 6.61 11.89
N LYS A 91 17.82 6.55 13.06
CA LYS A 91 16.38 6.38 13.21
C LYS A 91 15.61 7.56 12.63
N GLY A 92 14.70 7.31 11.69
CA GLY A 92 13.81 8.34 11.14
C GLY A 92 14.49 9.40 10.27
N ILE A 93 15.72 9.17 9.81
CA ILE A 93 16.42 10.13 8.92
C ILE A 93 15.84 10.19 7.50
N PHE A 94 15.07 9.18 7.12
CA PHE A 94 14.48 9.06 5.79
C PHE A 94 12.97 9.21 5.86
N ARG A 95 12.38 9.87 4.86
CA ARG A 95 10.92 9.97 4.72
C ARG A 95 10.34 8.56 4.46
N PRO A 96 9.51 7.99 5.34
CA PRO A 96 8.92 6.65 5.13
C PRO A 96 7.92 6.66 3.97
N ILE A 97 7.57 5.50 3.40
CA ILE A 97 6.55 5.39 2.35
C ILE A 97 5.15 5.52 2.96
N GLY A 98 4.84 4.65 3.92
CA GLY A 98 3.66 4.75 4.78
C GLY A 98 3.83 5.91 5.75
N VAL A 99 2.96 6.90 5.65
CA VAL A 99 3.13 8.17 6.36
C VAL A 99 1.78 8.69 6.85
N ASN A 100 1.78 9.44 7.95
CA ASN A 100 0.59 10.02 8.57
C ASN A 100 -0.26 10.91 7.62
N ARG A 101 0.36 11.49 6.59
CA ARG A 101 -0.31 12.32 5.57
C ARG A 101 -0.82 11.55 4.36
N ASN A 102 -0.86 10.21 4.40
CA ASN A 102 -1.63 9.47 3.41
C ASN A 102 -3.11 9.73 3.66
N ASP A 103 -3.78 10.36 2.69
CA ASP A 103 -5.23 10.55 2.73
C ASP A 103 -5.94 9.25 2.36
N PHE A 104 -5.57 8.69 1.21
CA PHE A 104 -6.03 7.39 0.72
C PHE A 104 -4.95 6.67 -0.10
N MET A 105 -5.15 5.37 -0.28
CA MET A 105 -4.41 4.53 -1.20
C MET A 105 -5.42 3.79 -2.08
N ALA A 106 -5.12 3.74 -3.37
CA ALA A 106 -5.87 2.97 -4.35
C ALA A 106 -4.90 2.09 -5.14
N LEU A 107 -5.23 0.81 -5.27
CA LEU A 107 -4.59 -0.12 -6.19
C LEU A 107 -5.65 -0.64 -7.16
N ILE A 108 -5.51 -0.32 -8.45
CA ILE A 108 -6.41 -0.76 -9.50
C ILE A 108 -5.86 -2.06 -10.09
N GLN A 109 -6.59 -3.15 -9.91
CA GLN A 109 -6.25 -4.47 -10.42
C GLN A 109 -7.14 -4.85 -11.60
N MET A 110 -6.53 -5.08 -12.76
CA MET A 110 -7.20 -5.62 -13.94
C MET A 110 -7.02 -7.13 -13.98
N ARG A 111 -8.06 -7.89 -13.62
CA ARG A 111 -7.99 -9.36 -13.51
C ARG A 111 -8.16 -10.04 -14.88
N PRO A 112 -7.17 -10.83 -15.35
CA PRO A 112 -7.17 -11.32 -16.73
C PRO A 112 -8.20 -12.44 -17.00
N ASP A 113 -8.66 -13.13 -15.96
CA ASP A 113 -9.41 -14.39 -16.00
C ASP A 113 -10.93 -14.23 -15.79
N VAL A 114 -11.44 -13.00 -15.90
CA VAL A 114 -12.86 -12.67 -15.73
C VAL A 114 -13.40 -11.78 -16.87
N PRO A 115 -14.73 -11.87 -17.16
CA PRO A 115 -15.42 -10.95 -18.05
C PRO A 115 -15.14 -9.47 -17.76
N GLY A 116 -15.10 -8.65 -18.82
CA GLY A 116 -14.76 -7.23 -18.72
C GLY A 116 -15.64 -6.44 -17.74
N GLU A 117 -16.90 -6.84 -17.58
CA GLU A 117 -17.86 -6.19 -16.70
C GLU A 117 -17.45 -6.17 -15.22
N PHE A 118 -16.69 -7.16 -14.74
CA PHE A 118 -16.23 -7.22 -13.34
C PHE A 118 -14.73 -7.51 -13.24
N ARG A 119 -14.00 -7.14 -14.30
CA ARG A 119 -12.54 -7.30 -14.40
C ARG A 119 -11.77 -6.41 -13.44
N ALA A 120 -12.21 -5.16 -13.34
CA ALA A 120 -11.54 -4.16 -12.54
C ALA A 120 -11.98 -4.30 -11.07
N VAL A 121 -10.99 -4.49 -10.20
CA VAL A 121 -11.13 -4.39 -8.74
C VAL A 121 -10.26 -3.23 -8.28
N GLU A 122 -10.84 -2.33 -7.50
CA GLU A 122 -10.12 -1.26 -6.85
C GLU A 122 -9.95 -1.59 -5.37
N TRP A 123 -8.70 -1.71 -4.93
CA TRP A 123 -8.34 -1.94 -3.54
C TRP A 123 -8.13 -0.58 -2.87
N ILE A 124 -8.95 -0.26 -1.88
CA ILE A 124 -8.98 1.07 -1.25
C ILE A 124 -8.62 0.96 0.23
N ALA A 125 -7.82 1.91 0.71
CA ALA A 125 -7.56 2.13 2.13
C ALA A 125 -7.51 3.63 2.43
N PHE A 126 -7.92 4.03 3.64
CA PHE A 126 -7.82 5.42 4.11
C PHE A 126 -6.80 5.58 5.23
N ALA A 127 -6.31 6.80 5.41
CA ALA A 127 -5.31 7.17 6.41
C ALA A 127 -3.91 6.53 6.19
N SER A 128 -3.06 6.61 7.21
CA SER A 128 -1.70 6.08 7.17
C SER A 128 -1.68 4.61 6.79
N ASN A 129 -0.96 4.27 5.73
CA ASN A 129 -0.84 2.90 5.26
C ASN A 129 -0.19 1.96 6.27
N ALA A 130 0.62 2.48 7.19
CA ALA A 130 1.19 1.69 8.29
C ALA A 130 0.11 1.16 9.26
N PHE A 131 -1.07 1.78 9.32
CA PHE A 131 -2.10 1.53 10.33
C PHE A 131 -3.50 1.24 9.77
N ASN A 132 -3.60 1.02 8.46
CA ASN A 132 -4.88 0.73 7.80
C ASN A 132 -4.88 -0.66 7.14
N ALA A 133 -6.08 -1.09 6.74
CA ALA A 133 -6.29 -2.27 5.90
C ALA A 133 -6.87 -1.84 4.55
N MET A 134 -6.44 -2.50 3.47
CA MET A 134 -7.07 -2.31 2.16
C MET A 134 -8.21 -3.31 1.97
N ALA A 135 -9.29 -2.86 1.35
CA ALA A 135 -10.43 -3.71 1.00
C ALA A 135 -10.69 -3.64 -0.52
N PRO A 136 -11.06 -4.77 -1.15
CA PRO A 136 -11.36 -4.81 -2.57
C PRO A 136 -12.81 -4.40 -2.87
N PHE A 137 -12.99 -3.56 -3.89
CA PHE A 137 -14.29 -3.16 -4.41
C PHE A 137 -14.34 -3.39 -5.92
N TYR A 138 -15.49 -3.81 -6.45
CA TYR A 138 -15.68 -3.80 -7.90
C TYR A 138 -15.72 -2.36 -8.39
N ALA A 139 -14.90 -2.03 -9.38
CA ALA A 139 -14.82 -0.64 -9.88
C ALA A 139 -16.02 -0.26 -10.77
N ASN A 140 -16.72 -1.25 -11.36
CA ASN A 140 -17.86 -1.02 -12.25
C ASN A 140 -19.19 -1.01 -11.47
N VAL A 141 -19.39 0.05 -10.68
CA VAL A 141 -20.57 0.28 -9.84
C VAL A 141 -21.07 1.72 -10.01
N SER A 142 -22.34 2.00 -9.73
CA SER A 142 -22.88 3.36 -9.82
C SER A 142 -22.71 4.19 -8.54
N ALA A 143 -22.47 3.52 -7.41
CA ALA A 143 -22.25 4.15 -6.11
C ALA A 143 -21.34 3.30 -5.23
N THR A 144 -20.63 3.96 -4.31
CA THR A 144 -19.90 3.31 -3.22
C THR A 144 -20.75 3.28 -1.95
N PRO A 145 -20.49 2.36 -1.01
CA PRO A 145 -21.13 2.38 0.30
C PRO A 145 -21.04 3.75 0.99
N GLU A 146 -22.13 4.16 1.65
CA GLU A 146 -22.25 5.48 2.31
C GLU A 146 -21.09 5.78 3.26
N TYR A 147 -20.66 4.79 4.04
CA TYR A 147 -19.56 4.94 5.00
C TYR A 147 -18.21 5.29 4.36
N LEU A 148 -18.03 5.03 3.05
CA LEU A 148 -16.86 5.44 2.26
C LEU A 148 -17.06 6.82 1.60
N ALA A 149 -18.29 7.13 1.18
CA ALA A 149 -18.62 8.33 0.40
C ALA A 149 -18.88 9.58 1.26
N ASN A 150 -19.16 9.41 2.55
CA ASN A 150 -19.66 10.47 3.43
C ASN A 150 -18.60 11.37 4.08
N THR A 151 -17.40 11.48 3.50
CA THR A 151 -16.32 12.28 4.10
C THR A 151 -16.63 13.77 3.99
N THR A 152 -16.68 14.46 5.12
CA THR A 152 -16.83 15.93 5.19
C THR A 152 -15.64 16.55 5.93
N ALA A 153 -15.59 17.88 6.06
CA ALA A 153 -14.58 18.56 6.86
C ALA A 153 -14.75 18.32 8.39
N GLU A 154 -15.93 17.89 8.83
CA GLU A 154 -16.22 17.62 10.24
C GLU A 154 -15.74 16.22 10.63
N VAL A 155 -14.93 16.15 11.68
CA VAL A 155 -14.40 14.88 12.20
C VAL A 155 -15.54 14.08 12.84
N SER A 156 -15.74 12.85 12.38
CA SER A 156 -16.82 11.98 12.86
C SER A 156 -16.43 10.50 12.80
N THR A 157 -16.93 9.70 13.74
CA THR A 157 -16.80 8.23 13.70
C THR A 157 -17.76 7.58 12.69
N GLY A 158 -18.75 8.33 12.19
CA GLY A 158 -19.65 7.87 11.13
C GLY A 158 -19.02 7.84 9.73
N SER A 159 -17.85 8.43 9.56
CA SER A 159 -17.07 8.39 8.31
C SER A 159 -15.89 7.44 8.45
N PHE A 160 -15.73 6.53 7.50
CA PHE A 160 -14.62 5.57 7.53
C PHE A 160 -13.26 6.25 7.33
N TYR A 161 -13.21 7.33 6.56
CA TYR A 161 -12.01 8.17 6.43
C TYR A 161 -11.57 8.71 7.80
N TRP A 162 -12.46 9.39 8.53
CA TRP A 162 -12.12 9.97 9.82
C TRP A 162 -11.85 8.92 10.90
N SER A 163 -12.64 7.85 10.94
CA SER A 163 -12.38 6.71 11.82
C SER A 163 -10.99 6.10 11.59
N SER A 164 -10.61 5.89 10.32
CA SER A 164 -9.28 5.38 9.97
C SER A 164 -8.16 6.34 10.39
N ARG A 165 -8.37 7.65 10.23
CA ARG A 165 -7.40 8.70 10.65
C ARG A 165 -7.21 8.72 12.17
N MET A 166 -8.31 8.62 12.94
CA MET A 166 -8.25 8.55 14.40
C MET A 166 -7.53 7.29 14.88
N ILE A 167 -7.85 6.12 14.32
CA ILE A 167 -7.17 4.86 14.63
C ILE A 167 -5.67 4.97 14.32
N ALA A 168 -5.31 5.47 13.14
CA ALA A 168 -3.92 5.64 12.75
C ALA A 168 -3.14 6.56 13.69
N ALA A 169 -3.73 7.68 14.11
CA ALA A 169 -3.09 8.60 15.05
C ALA A 169 -2.87 7.97 16.44
N MET A 170 -3.85 7.22 16.95
CA MET A 170 -3.70 6.52 18.23
C MET A 170 -2.68 5.38 18.13
N ALA A 171 -2.68 4.62 17.02
CA ALA A 171 -1.75 3.53 16.78
C ALA A 171 -0.31 4.03 16.64
N ASP A 172 -0.10 5.15 15.94
CA ASP A 172 1.21 5.80 15.80
C ASP A 172 1.80 6.18 17.17
N ALA A 173 1.00 6.84 18.01
CA ALA A 173 1.42 7.26 19.35
C ALA A 173 1.73 6.08 20.30
N SER A 174 1.22 4.89 19.98
CA SER A 174 1.30 3.69 20.83
C SER A 174 1.79 2.46 20.04
N TYR A 175 2.69 2.66 19.06
CA TYR A 175 3.04 1.66 18.05
C TYR A 175 3.34 0.27 18.62
N SER A 176 4.24 0.20 19.61
CA SER A 176 4.68 -1.06 20.21
C SER A 176 3.55 -1.88 20.83
N THR A 177 2.50 -1.22 21.31
CA THR A 177 1.31 -1.85 21.89
C THR A 177 0.15 -2.00 20.92
N SER A 178 0.22 -1.37 19.75
CA SER A 178 -0.87 -1.34 18.77
C SER A 178 -0.60 -2.19 17.53
N VAL A 179 0.66 -2.41 17.15
CA VAL A 179 1.04 -3.04 15.89
C VAL A 179 0.41 -4.42 15.68
N PHE A 180 0.36 -5.27 16.71
CA PHE A 180 -0.24 -6.60 16.59
C PHE A 180 -1.76 -6.56 16.39
N HIS A 181 -2.45 -5.52 16.90
CA HIS A 181 -3.87 -5.32 16.64
C HIS A 181 -4.10 -4.90 15.19
N ILE A 182 -3.26 -4.01 14.67
CA ILE A 182 -3.30 -3.57 13.26
C ILE A 182 -3.04 -4.75 12.32
N GLU A 183 -2.04 -5.59 12.61
CA GLU A 183 -1.72 -6.77 11.79
C GLU A 183 -2.88 -7.77 11.77
N ARG A 184 -3.51 -8.04 12.93
CA ARG A 184 -4.69 -8.91 13.02
C ARG A 184 -5.87 -8.34 12.24
N TYR A 185 -6.13 -7.05 12.38
CA TYR A 185 -7.20 -6.36 11.65
C TYR A 185 -6.96 -6.43 10.14
N ARG A 186 -5.74 -6.12 9.69
CA ARG A 186 -5.32 -6.21 8.29
C ARG A 186 -5.55 -7.61 7.71
N LEU A 187 -5.04 -8.65 8.39
CA LEU A 187 -5.21 -10.04 7.96
C LEU A 187 -6.69 -10.44 7.87
N ALA A 188 -7.51 -10.01 8.83
CA ALA A 188 -8.94 -10.30 8.82
C ALA A 188 -9.66 -9.64 7.64
N VAL A 189 -9.38 -8.35 7.37
CA VAL A 189 -9.99 -7.62 6.25
C VAL A 189 -9.53 -8.19 4.91
N GLU A 190 -8.24 -8.48 4.75
CA GLU A 190 -7.70 -9.09 3.52
C GLU A 190 -8.36 -10.45 3.25
N ALA A 191 -8.40 -11.33 4.26
CA ALA A 191 -9.02 -12.65 4.13
C ALA A 191 -10.51 -12.56 3.78
N GLN A 192 -11.26 -11.66 4.45
CA GLN A 192 -12.67 -11.45 4.15
C GLN A 192 -12.88 -10.84 2.76
N GLY A 193 -12.05 -9.88 2.35
CA GLY A 193 -12.09 -9.26 1.03
C GLY A 193 -11.92 -10.28 -0.09
N HIS A 194 -10.91 -11.15 0.02
CA HIS A 194 -10.73 -12.26 -0.93
C HIS A 194 -11.91 -13.22 -0.93
N ALA A 195 -12.43 -13.59 0.24
CA ALA A 195 -13.59 -14.47 0.33
C ALA A 195 -14.85 -13.86 -0.33
N LEU A 196 -15.05 -12.55 -0.17
CA LEU A 196 -16.13 -11.80 -0.81
C LEU A 196 -15.96 -11.78 -2.33
N LEU A 197 -14.78 -11.40 -2.83
CA LEU A 197 -14.48 -11.40 -4.26
C LEU A 197 -14.76 -12.77 -4.89
N ASN A 198 -14.18 -13.84 -4.34
CA ASN A 198 -14.36 -15.19 -4.85
C ASN A 198 -15.84 -15.60 -4.91
N ARG A 199 -16.58 -15.33 -3.83
CA ARG A 199 -18.01 -15.64 -3.74
C ARG A 199 -18.84 -14.86 -4.74
N TYR A 200 -18.56 -13.57 -4.91
CA TYR A 200 -19.32 -12.73 -5.83
C TYR A 200 -18.92 -12.96 -7.29
N ASP A 201 -17.66 -13.27 -7.59
CA ASP A 201 -17.24 -13.70 -8.92
C ASP A 201 -18.01 -14.95 -9.38
N GLU A 202 -18.20 -15.93 -8.49
CA GLU A 202 -18.99 -17.12 -8.80
C GLU A 202 -20.46 -16.78 -9.11
N LYS A 203 -21.06 -15.87 -8.34
CA LYS A 203 -22.42 -15.37 -8.61
C LYS A 203 -22.50 -14.62 -9.94
N LEU A 204 -21.53 -13.74 -10.21
CA LEU A 204 -21.47 -12.93 -11.43
C LEU A 204 -21.28 -13.80 -12.68
N ARG A 205 -20.50 -14.87 -12.59
CA ARG A 205 -20.33 -15.86 -13.68
C ARG A 205 -21.61 -16.63 -14.00
N ARG A 206 -22.47 -16.87 -13.00
CA ARG A 206 -23.75 -17.60 -13.16
C ARG A 206 -24.91 -16.71 -13.59
N GLU A 207 -24.84 -15.41 -13.32
CA GLU A 207 -25.88 -14.46 -13.69
C GLU A 207 -25.69 -14.00 -15.14
N ALA A 208 -26.72 -14.17 -15.97
CA ALA A 208 -26.72 -13.77 -17.37
C ALA A 208 -27.37 -12.40 -17.60
N ASP A 209 -28.25 -11.97 -16.70
CA ASP A 209 -28.93 -10.68 -16.77
C ASP A 209 -28.00 -9.55 -16.34
N GLY A 210 -27.76 -8.58 -17.24
CA GLY A 210 -26.83 -7.48 -16.99
C GLY A 210 -27.23 -6.56 -15.85
N VAL A 211 -28.53 -6.36 -15.61
CA VAL A 211 -29.04 -5.51 -14.52
C VAL A 211 -28.83 -6.19 -13.18
N LYS A 212 -29.17 -7.49 -13.08
CA LYS A 212 -28.92 -8.29 -11.86
C LYS A 212 -27.42 -8.41 -11.58
N ARG A 213 -26.61 -8.57 -12.62
CA ARG A 213 -25.14 -8.62 -12.49
C ARG A 213 -24.58 -7.29 -11.98
N ALA A 214 -25.09 -6.15 -12.44
CA ALA A 214 -24.72 -4.84 -11.90
C ALA A 214 -25.06 -4.73 -10.41
N ALA A 215 -26.28 -5.10 -10.02
CA ALA A 215 -26.71 -5.10 -8.62
C ALA A 215 -25.87 -6.04 -7.74
N LEU A 216 -25.40 -7.18 -8.27
CA LEU A 216 -24.49 -8.08 -7.55
C LEU A 216 -23.14 -7.44 -7.25
N ARG A 217 -22.60 -6.61 -8.16
CA ARG A 217 -21.34 -5.89 -7.93
C ARG A 217 -21.50 -4.82 -6.85
N GLU A 218 -22.62 -4.11 -6.85
CA GLU A 218 -22.92 -3.08 -5.84
C GLU A 218 -23.19 -3.66 -4.45
N ARG A 219 -23.69 -4.90 -4.38
CA ARG A 219 -23.94 -5.61 -3.12
C ARG A 219 -22.69 -6.28 -2.53
N ALA A 220 -21.63 -6.44 -3.31
CA ALA A 220 -20.43 -7.15 -2.90
C ALA A 220 -19.66 -6.37 -1.84
#